data_AF-A0A947HLV2-F1
#
_entry.id   AF-A0A947HLV2-F1
#
_cell.length_a   1.000
_cell.length_b   1.000
_cell.length_c   1.000
_cell.angle_alpha   90.00
_cell.angle_beta   90.00
_cell.angle_gamma   90.00
#
_symmetry.space_group_name_H-M   'P 1'
#
loop_
_entity.id
_entity.type
_entity.pdbx_description
1 polymer ?
#
loop_
_entity_poly.entity_id
_entity_poly.type
_entity_poly.pdbx_seq_one_letter_code
_entity_poly.pdbx_strand_id
1 'polypeptide(L)'
;MAVNVRKDRPRATVEEMGDFTENTRVLISFGASEGGFDYSLGLRWAIYQKFNRQPQSDPAFVYIDAVSLESATGTAYNYSREYDTHHMSNPTWDGFYQAAMRQCKTMIFLISSHWLRSYWCWKELGWFMSGMKTSSVKPVFVLFPDAHSVLLQQSLMTKQGKRVRPAEQWRDILLSRAKIIHIRTVASSEVRNATFHKIGPNQKHEPSMGTLAFHYATSEAETTEIINSIEV
;
A
#
# COMPACT_ATOMS: atom_id res chain seq x y z
N MET A 1 18.67 -28.48 -8.60
CA MET A 1 17.22 -28.69 -8.74
C MET A 1 16.51 -27.71 -7.84
N ALA A 2 15.81 -26.70 -8.39
CA ALA A 2 15.01 -25.79 -7.58
C ALA A 2 13.69 -26.49 -7.24
N VAL A 3 13.54 -26.90 -5.97
CA VAL A 3 12.26 -27.38 -5.46
C VAL A 3 11.26 -26.24 -5.63
N ASN A 4 10.13 -26.50 -6.29
CA ASN A 4 9.10 -25.51 -6.53
C ASN A 4 8.26 -25.33 -5.26
N VAL A 5 8.84 -24.72 -4.21
CA VAL A 5 8.30 -24.55 -2.84
C VAL A 5 6.98 -23.75 -2.79
N ARG A 6 6.48 -23.25 -3.93
CA ARG A 6 5.25 -22.45 -3.99
C ARG A 6 3.96 -23.28 -3.96
N LYS A 7 3.96 -24.56 -4.34
CA LYS A 7 2.72 -25.35 -4.50
C LYS A 7 2.16 -25.98 -3.23
N ASP A 8 2.96 -26.15 -2.18
CA ASP A 8 2.56 -26.95 -1.00
C ASP A 8 2.37 -26.12 0.29
N ARG A 9 2.29 -24.78 0.19
CA ARG A 9 2.04 -23.95 1.37
C ARG A 9 0.56 -24.00 1.77
N PRO A 10 0.24 -24.11 3.08
CA PRO A 10 -1.13 -24.10 3.54
C PRO A 10 -1.82 -22.80 3.14
N ARG A 11 -3.09 -22.89 2.75
CA ARG A 11 -3.94 -21.74 2.46
C ARG A 11 -4.79 -21.43 3.68
N ALA A 12 -4.97 -20.15 3.98
CA ALA A 12 -5.90 -19.73 5.01
C ALA A 12 -7.35 -20.01 4.55
N THR A 13 -8.19 -20.38 5.52
CA THR A 13 -9.63 -20.52 5.38
C THR A 13 -10.31 -19.16 5.34
N VAL A 14 -11.59 -19.13 4.94
CA VAL A 14 -12.39 -17.88 4.92
C VAL A 14 -12.56 -17.30 6.31
N GLU A 15 -12.71 -18.15 7.32
CA GLU A 15 -12.83 -17.77 8.73
C GLU A 15 -11.52 -17.14 9.22
N GLU A 16 -10.37 -17.81 9.04
CA GLU A 16 -9.05 -17.25 9.39
C GLU A 16 -8.79 -15.89 8.72
N MET A 17 -9.18 -15.72 7.46
CA MET A 17 -9.07 -14.42 6.78
C MET A 17 -9.97 -13.36 7.40
N GLY A 18 -11.22 -13.73 7.73
CA GLY A 18 -12.19 -12.86 8.38
C GLY A 18 -11.70 -12.38 9.74
N ASP A 19 -11.29 -13.31 10.59
CA ASP A 19 -10.82 -13.06 11.95
C ASP A 19 -9.53 -12.23 11.94
N PHE A 20 -8.58 -12.57 11.07
CA PHE A 20 -7.33 -11.83 10.98
C PHE A 20 -7.54 -10.35 10.63
N THR A 21 -8.49 -10.09 9.73
CA THR A 21 -8.71 -8.75 9.20
C THR A 21 -9.70 -7.93 10.03
N GLU A 22 -10.44 -8.52 10.98
CA GLU A 22 -11.66 -7.93 11.58
C GLU A 22 -11.52 -6.47 12.08
N ASN A 23 -10.33 -6.13 12.55
CA ASN A 23 -9.98 -4.83 13.11
C ASN A 23 -9.45 -3.84 12.08
N THR A 24 -9.38 -4.20 10.80
CA THR A 24 -8.97 -3.32 9.73
C THR A 24 -9.93 -2.14 9.63
N ARG A 25 -9.34 -0.94 9.65
CA ARG A 25 -10.05 0.33 9.49
C ARG A 25 -9.48 1.14 8.34
N VAL A 26 -8.18 0.99 8.10
CA VAL A 26 -7.50 1.60 6.95
C VAL A 26 -6.84 0.51 6.12
N LEU A 27 -7.05 0.53 4.81
CA LEU A 27 -6.35 -0.31 3.84
C LEU A 27 -5.51 0.57 2.92
N ILE A 28 -4.23 0.24 2.71
CA ILE A 28 -3.34 1.03 1.85
C ILE A 28 -2.96 0.21 0.61
N SER A 29 -3.26 0.75 -0.58
CA SER A 29 -2.76 0.27 -1.87
C SER A 29 -1.62 1.16 -2.35
N PHE A 30 -0.47 0.58 -2.68
CA PHE A 30 0.75 1.31 -3.04
C PHE A 30 1.62 0.50 -4.01
N GLY A 31 2.46 1.19 -4.79
CA GLY A 31 3.52 0.56 -5.58
C GLY A 31 4.81 0.48 -4.76
N ALA A 32 5.35 -0.71 -4.50
CA ALA A 32 6.49 -0.88 -3.58
C ALA A 32 7.84 -0.34 -4.09
N SER A 33 8.01 -0.18 -5.40
CA SER A 33 9.29 0.25 -6.00
C SER A 33 9.63 1.72 -5.68
N GLU A 34 10.93 2.05 -5.75
CA GLU A 34 11.47 3.41 -5.59
C GLU A 34 10.98 4.14 -4.32
N GLY A 35 10.98 3.45 -3.18
CA GLY A 35 10.63 4.04 -1.87
C GLY A 35 9.14 4.10 -1.57
N GLY A 36 8.27 3.59 -2.45
CA GLY A 36 6.84 3.54 -2.17
C GLY A 36 6.49 2.63 -0.99
N PHE A 37 7.27 1.56 -0.76
CA PHE A 37 7.15 0.74 0.44
C PHE A 37 7.49 1.52 1.72
N ASP A 38 8.67 2.16 1.76
CA ASP A 38 9.09 2.95 2.92
C ASP A 38 8.11 4.09 3.25
N TYR A 39 7.62 4.78 2.22
CA TYR A 39 6.59 5.79 2.37
C TYR A 39 5.30 5.22 2.97
N SER A 40 4.83 4.06 2.46
CA SER A 40 3.63 3.41 2.98
C SER A 40 3.77 2.98 4.45
N LEU A 41 4.97 2.55 4.87
CA LEU A 41 5.27 2.22 6.27
C LEU A 41 5.29 3.48 7.16
N GLY A 42 5.89 4.57 6.67
CA GLY A 42 5.88 5.85 7.36
C GLY A 42 4.46 6.39 7.57
N LEU A 43 3.63 6.35 6.52
CA LEU A 43 2.22 6.73 6.60
C LEU A 43 1.45 5.81 7.55
N ARG A 44 1.66 4.49 7.47
CA ARG A 44 1.06 3.50 8.39
C ARG A 44 1.35 3.87 9.83
N TRP A 45 2.61 4.14 10.17
CA TRP A 45 3.02 4.53 11.52
C TRP A 45 2.34 5.81 12.00
N ALA A 46 2.28 6.85 11.16
CA ALA A 46 1.62 8.11 11.50
C ALA A 46 0.10 7.92 11.77
N ILE A 47 -0.55 7.01 11.05
CA ILE A 47 -1.96 6.66 11.29
C ILE A 47 -2.12 5.96 12.64
N TYR A 48 -1.27 4.98 12.98
CA TYR A 48 -1.28 4.35 14.30
C TYR A 48 -1.13 5.36 15.43
N GLN A 49 -0.20 6.32 15.28
CA GLN A 49 0.02 7.40 16.25
C GLN A 49 -1.24 8.26 16.43
N LYS A 50 -1.89 8.68 15.34
CA LYS A 50 -3.13 9.46 15.41
C LYS A 50 -4.23 8.77 16.23
N PHE A 51 -4.38 7.46 16.05
CA PHE A 51 -5.46 6.69 16.68
C PHE A 51 -5.02 6.00 17.98
N ASN A 52 -3.85 6.35 18.52
CA ASN A 52 -3.30 5.76 19.75
C ASN A 52 -3.32 4.22 19.75
N ARG A 53 -2.94 3.61 18.62
CA ARG A 53 -2.82 2.16 18.45
C ARG A 53 -1.37 1.77 18.20
N GLN A 54 -1.06 0.48 18.31
CA GLN A 54 0.28 -0.06 18.08
C GLN A 54 0.26 -1.19 17.04
N PRO A 55 1.14 -1.17 16.03
CA PRO A 55 1.23 -2.23 15.02
C PRO A 55 1.42 -3.64 15.58
N GLN A 56 2.10 -3.78 16.72
CA GLN A 56 2.45 -5.07 17.30
C GLN A 56 1.24 -5.75 17.95
N SER A 57 0.37 -4.96 18.59
CA SER A 57 -0.84 -5.47 19.23
C SER A 57 -2.03 -5.56 18.29
N ASP A 58 -2.01 -4.78 17.20
CA ASP A 58 -3.10 -4.68 16.25
C ASP A 58 -2.57 -4.48 14.82
N PRO A 59 -1.94 -5.51 14.22
CA PRO A 59 -1.25 -5.39 12.94
C PRO A 59 -2.17 -5.14 11.74
N ALA A 60 -3.47 -5.43 11.90
CA ALA A 60 -4.48 -5.32 10.84
C ALA A 60 -5.21 -3.97 10.82
N PHE A 61 -5.15 -3.16 11.89
CA PHE A 61 -5.81 -1.84 11.95
C PHE A 61 -5.53 -0.96 10.73
N VAL A 62 -4.25 -0.81 10.39
CA VAL A 62 -3.80 -0.26 9.11
C VAL A 62 -3.16 -1.39 8.32
N TYR A 63 -3.93 -1.92 7.38
CA TYR A 63 -3.56 -3.09 6.60
C TYR A 63 -2.65 -2.70 5.44
N ILE A 64 -1.46 -3.31 5.42
CA ILE A 64 -0.53 -3.38 4.28
C ILE A 64 -0.15 -4.85 4.16
N ASP A 65 -0.52 -5.52 3.07
CA ASP A 65 -0.31 -6.96 2.92
C ASP A 65 1.15 -7.38 3.20
N ALA A 66 2.12 -6.62 2.66
CA ALA A 66 3.56 -6.83 2.80
C ALA A 66 4.08 -6.95 4.24
N VAL A 67 3.38 -6.36 5.23
CA VAL A 67 3.79 -6.40 6.65
C VAL A 67 2.70 -6.93 7.58
N SER A 68 1.42 -6.69 7.29
CA SER A 68 0.32 -7.18 8.11
C SER A 68 0.30 -8.71 8.09
N LEU A 69 0.59 -9.36 6.96
CA LEU A 69 0.55 -10.81 6.84
C LEU A 69 1.72 -11.55 7.50
N GLU A 70 2.62 -10.88 8.22
CA GLU A 70 3.83 -11.49 8.80
C GLU A 70 3.54 -12.77 9.61
N SER A 71 2.47 -12.76 10.40
CA SER A 71 2.04 -13.89 11.23
C SER A 71 0.97 -14.78 10.58
N ALA A 72 0.53 -14.47 9.36
CA ALA A 72 -0.56 -15.19 8.72
C ALA A 72 -0.14 -16.57 8.17
N THR A 73 -1.07 -17.52 8.21
CA THR A 73 -0.90 -18.88 7.66
C THR A 73 -0.39 -18.82 6.22
N GLY A 74 0.74 -19.50 5.95
CA GLY A 74 1.32 -19.63 4.62
C GLY A 74 2.23 -18.48 4.18
N THR A 75 2.43 -17.45 5.02
CA THR A 75 3.38 -16.37 4.75
C THR A 75 4.82 -16.87 4.80
N ALA A 76 5.64 -16.44 3.84
CA ALA A 76 7.07 -16.70 3.83
C ALA A 76 7.84 -15.45 3.39
N TYR A 77 8.96 -15.20 4.06
CA TYR A 77 9.93 -14.16 3.72
C TYR A 77 11.11 -14.79 2.99
N ASN A 78 11.24 -14.48 1.71
CA ASN A 78 12.35 -14.97 0.90
C ASN A 78 13.26 -13.81 0.55
N TYR A 79 14.53 -13.91 0.92
CA TYR A 79 15.54 -12.97 0.47
C TYR A 79 15.86 -13.22 -1.01
N SER A 80 15.65 -12.21 -1.86
CA SER A 80 16.09 -12.20 -3.24
C SER A 80 17.49 -11.64 -3.32
N ARG A 81 18.46 -12.49 -3.69
CA ARG A 81 19.84 -12.05 -3.96
C ARG A 81 19.94 -11.13 -5.18
N GLU A 82 19.05 -11.29 -6.16
CA GLU A 82 19.04 -10.49 -7.39
C GLU A 82 18.65 -9.04 -7.12
N TYR A 83 17.76 -8.84 -6.15
CA TYR A 83 17.22 -7.51 -5.80
C TYR A 83 17.66 -7.04 -4.42
N ASP A 84 18.57 -7.77 -3.76
CA ASP A 84 19.03 -7.54 -2.38
C ASP A 84 17.90 -7.16 -1.40
N THR A 85 16.77 -7.87 -1.47
CA THR A 85 15.54 -7.50 -0.76
C THR A 85 14.80 -8.71 -0.22
N HIS A 86 14.17 -8.57 0.95
CA HIS A 86 13.24 -9.56 1.47
C HIS A 86 11.87 -9.42 0.80
N HIS A 87 11.40 -10.48 0.15
CA HIS A 87 10.08 -10.56 -0.45
C HIS A 87 9.15 -11.39 0.44
N MET A 88 8.12 -10.75 0.97
CA MET A 88 6.99 -11.46 1.55
C MET A 88 6.17 -12.11 0.41
N SER A 89 5.71 -13.34 0.64
CA SER A 89 4.73 -13.99 -0.22
C SER A 89 3.74 -14.80 0.61
N ASN A 90 2.46 -14.69 0.30
CA ASN A 90 1.40 -15.53 0.87
C ASN A 90 0.53 -16.07 -0.28
N PRO A 91 0.25 -17.39 -0.37
CA PRO A 91 -0.58 -17.95 -1.44
C PRO A 91 -2.06 -17.53 -1.39
N THR A 92 -2.50 -16.99 -0.25
CA THR A 92 -3.86 -16.53 0.05
C THR A 92 -3.93 -15.01 0.18
N TRP A 93 -2.90 -14.28 -0.28
CA TRP A 93 -2.81 -12.82 -0.12
C TRP A 93 -4.05 -12.09 -0.64
N ASP A 94 -4.61 -12.54 -1.75
CA ASP A 94 -5.76 -11.92 -2.41
C ASP A 94 -7.05 -12.11 -1.60
N GLY A 95 -7.17 -13.23 -0.89
CA GLY A 95 -8.25 -13.48 0.05
C GLY A 95 -8.17 -12.55 1.26
N PHE A 96 -7.00 -12.44 1.91
CA PHE A 96 -6.80 -11.50 3.02
C PHE A 96 -7.01 -10.04 2.58
N TYR A 97 -6.49 -9.64 1.41
CA TYR A 97 -6.64 -8.27 0.91
C TYR A 97 -8.12 -7.92 0.67
N GLN A 98 -8.89 -8.82 0.06
CA GLN A 98 -10.33 -8.61 -0.13
C GLN A 98 -11.12 -8.66 1.19
N ALA A 99 -10.69 -9.46 2.18
CA ALA A 99 -11.28 -9.45 3.51
C ALA A 99 -11.05 -8.10 4.22
N ALA A 100 -9.81 -7.61 4.23
CA ALA A 100 -9.46 -6.28 4.73
C ALA A 100 -10.23 -5.17 4.01
N MET A 101 -10.40 -5.26 2.69
CA MET A 101 -11.19 -4.30 1.90
C MET A 101 -12.67 -4.29 2.29
N ARG A 102 -13.25 -5.42 2.67
CA ARG A 102 -14.66 -5.49 3.11
C ARG A 102 -14.87 -4.87 4.49
N GLN A 103 -13.84 -4.87 5.34
CA GLN A 103 -13.95 -4.46 6.73
C GLN A 103 -13.44 -3.04 6.98
N CYS A 104 -12.54 -2.53 6.13
CA CYS A 104 -12.02 -1.19 6.27
C CYS A 104 -13.13 -0.12 6.15
N LYS A 105 -12.86 1.05 6.72
CA LYS A 105 -13.69 2.25 6.57
C LYS A 105 -13.09 3.19 5.53
N THR A 106 -11.76 3.24 5.47
CA THR A 106 -11.02 4.03 4.49
C THR A 106 -10.08 3.13 3.68
N MET A 107 -10.07 3.32 2.37
CA MET A 107 -9.05 2.75 1.49
C MET A 107 -8.24 3.87 0.85
N ILE A 108 -6.93 3.87 1.11
CA ILE A 108 -5.99 4.86 0.59
C ILE A 108 -5.27 4.27 -0.61
N PHE A 109 -5.37 4.94 -1.76
CA PHE A 109 -4.62 4.62 -2.96
C PHE A 109 -3.48 5.61 -3.14
N LEU A 110 -2.25 5.15 -2.96
CA LEU A 110 -1.03 5.92 -3.19
C LEU A 110 -0.63 5.82 -4.66
N ILE A 111 -1.24 6.67 -5.49
CA ILE A 111 -1.12 6.67 -6.95
C ILE A 111 0.19 7.32 -7.36
N SER A 112 1.23 6.51 -7.50
CA SER A 112 2.52 6.88 -8.10
C SER A 112 2.70 6.27 -9.49
N SER A 113 3.77 6.62 -10.20
CA SER A 113 4.10 5.98 -11.48
C SER A 113 4.33 4.46 -11.34
N HIS A 114 4.86 3.98 -10.21
CA HIS A 114 5.03 2.54 -9.94
C HIS A 114 3.71 1.84 -9.62
N TRP A 115 2.81 2.50 -8.90
CA TRP A 115 1.45 2.01 -8.69
C TRP A 115 0.77 1.77 -10.04
N LEU A 116 0.83 2.76 -10.94
CA LEU A 116 0.23 2.68 -12.28
C LEU A 116 0.87 1.60 -13.15
N ARG A 117 2.11 1.20 -12.89
CA ARG A 117 2.79 0.13 -13.65
C ARG A 117 2.63 -1.25 -13.01
N SER A 118 1.95 -1.36 -11.87
CA SER A 118 1.75 -2.63 -11.16
C SER A 118 0.40 -3.27 -11.52
N TYR A 119 0.42 -4.47 -12.08
CA TYR A 119 -0.81 -5.24 -12.33
C TYR A 119 -1.60 -5.50 -11.05
N TRP A 120 -0.92 -5.73 -9.94
CA TRP A 120 -1.56 -6.02 -8.65
C TRP A 120 -2.34 -4.81 -8.15
N CYS A 121 -1.76 -3.61 -8.24
CA CYS A 121 -2.43 -2.36 -7.89
C CYS A 121 -3.70 -2.12 -8.74
N TRP A 122 -3.65 -2.42 -10.04
CA TRP A 122 -4.86 -2.37 -10.87
C TRP A 122 -5.89 -3.44 -10.52
N LYS A 123 -5.44 -4.63 -10.12
CA LYS A 123 -6.34 -5.70 -9.63
C LYS A 123 -7.07 -5.26 -8.36
N GLU A 124 -6.35 -4.62 -7.44
CA GLU A 124 -6.89 -4.05 -6.20
C GLU A 124 -7.91 -2.95 -6.48
N LEU A 125 -7.59 -2.02 -7.39
CA LEU A 125 -8.56 -1.01 -7.83
C LEU A 125 -9.78 -1.66 -8.49
N GLY A 126 -9.59 -2.69 -9.31
CA GLY A 126 -10.69 -3.42 -9.94
C GLY A 126 -11.64 -4.05 -8.93
N TRP A 127 -11.12 -4.66 -7.85
CA TRP A 127 -11.92 -5.18 -6.75
C TRP A 127 -12.66 -4.08 -5.99
N PHE A 128 -11.99 -2.96 -5.73
CA PHE A 128 -12.63 -1.82 -5.09
C PHE A 128 -13.77 -1.27 -5.94
N MET A 129 -13.52 -1.02 -7.22
CA MET A 129 -14.50 -0.44 -8.15
C MET A 129 -15.71 -1.35 -8.37
N SER A 130 -15.52 -2.69 -8.37
CA SER A 130 -16.64 -3.63 -8.47
C SER A 130 -17.49 -3.65 -7.19
N GLY A 131 -16.88 -3.43 -6.03
CA GLY A 131 -17.55 -3.34 -4.73
C GLY A 131 -18.11 -1.97 -4.37
N MET A 132 -17.67 -0.88 -5.01
CA MET A 132 -18.03 0.50 -4.65
C MET A 132 -19.54 0.77 -4.60
N LYS A 133 -20.34 0.09 -5.43
CA LYS A 133 -21.80 0.33 -5.47
C LYS A 133 -22.52 -0.12 -4.19
N THR A 134 -21.90 -1.01 -3.43
CA THR A 134 -22.49 -1.62 -2.23
C THR A 134 -21.63 -1.42 -0.98
N SER A 135 -20.48 -0.75 -1.11
CA SER A 135 -19.51 -0.59 -0.05
C SER A 135 -19.63 0.78 0.61
N SER A 136 -19.57 0.81 1.94
CA SER A 136 -19.43 2.05 2.72
C SER A 136 -17.97 2.52 2.81
N VAL A 137 -17.04 1.87 2.13
CA VAL A 137 -15.61 2.22 2.18
C VAL A 137 -15.38 3.56 1.48
N LYS A 138 -14.76 4.48 2.19
CA LYS A 138 -14.36 5.79 1.67
C LYS A 138 -13.02 5.69 0.94
N PRO A 139 -12.94 5.98 -0.36
CA PRO A 139 -11.68 6.06 -1.07
C PRO A 139 -10.97 7.39 -0.83
N VAL A 140 -9.66 7.33 -0.63
CA VAL A 140 -8.75 8.49 -0.65
C VAL A 140 -7.68 8.23 -1.69
N PHE A 141 -7.68 9.00 -2.76
CA PHE A 141 -6.66 8.93 -3.80
C PHE A 141 -5.58 9.98 -3.54
N VAL A 142 -4.36 9.52 -3.25
CA VAL A 142 -3.18 10.38 -3.08
C VAL A 142 -2.38 10.33 -4.37
N LEU A 143 -2.37 11.44 -5.11
CA LEU A 143 -1.74 11.51 -6.42
C LEU A 143 -0.34 12.13 -6.31
N PHE A 144 0.69 11.36 -6.66
CA PHE A 144 2.07 11.84 -6.69
C PHE A 144 2.41 12.53 -8.02
N PRO A 145 3.35 13.50 -8.03
CA PRO A 145 3.73 14.23 -9.25
C PRO A 145 4.14 13.32 -10.42
N ASP A 146 4.83 12.21 -10.14
CA ASP A 146 5.33 11.27 -11.14
C ASP A 146 4.21 10.47 -11.85
N ALA A 147 3.02 10.40 -11.25
CA ALA A 147 1.87 9.71 -11.81
C ALA A 147 1.17 10.50 -12.93
N HIS A 148 1.28 11.84 -12.93
CA HIS A 148 0.51 12.71 -13.83
C HIS A 148 0.70 12.37 -15.31
N SER A 149 1.95 12.22 -15.77
CA SER A 149 2.25 11.90 -17.17
C SER A 149 1.80 10.50 -17.57
N VAL A 150 1.71 9.57 -16.62
CA VAL A 150 1.33 8.18 -16.84
C VAL A 150 -0.20 8.03 -16.88
N LEU A 151 -0.93 8.76 -16.04
CA LEU A 151 -2.41 8.75 -16.02
C LEU A 151 -3.03 9.21 -17.33
N LEU A 152 -2.38 10.13 -18.04
CA LEU A 152 -2.86 10.65 -19.32
C LEU A 152 -2.66 9.69 -20.50
N GLN A 153 -1.96 8.57 -20.30
CA GLN A 153 -1.75 7.59 -21.35
C GLN A 153 -3.03 6.80 -21.61
N GLN A 154 -3.38 6.64 -22.90
CA GLN A 154 -4.55 5.85 -23.31
C GLN A 154 -4.41 4.37 -22.97
N SER A 155 -3.18 3.85 -23.02
CA SER A 155 -2.87 2.47 -22.65
C SER A 155 -1.48 2.36 -22.07
N LEU A 156 -1.33 1.51 -21.07
CA LEU A 156 -0.07 1.21 -20.41
C LEU A 156 0.11 -0.30 -20.30
N MET A 157 1.34 -0.78 -20.46
CA MET A 157 1.71 -2.16 -20.13
C MET A 157 2.26 -2.19 -18.71
N THR A 158 1.70 -3.06 -17.87
CA THR A 158 2.21 -3.29 -16.51
C THR A 158 3.53 -4.06 -16.55
N LYS A 159 4.27 -4.05 -15.44
CA LYS A 159 5.49 -4.86 -15.25
C LYS A 159 5.23 -6.37 -15.48
N GLN A 160 3.98 -6.82 -15.32
CA GLN A 160 3.53 -8.20 -15.52
C GLN A 160 2.99 -8.46 -16.94
N GLY A 161 3.20 -7.53 -17.88
CA GLY A 161 2.79 -7.70 -19.28
C GLY A 161 1.27 -7.64 -19.51
N LYS A 162 0.52 -7.02 -18.59
CA LYS A 162 -0.94 -6.81 -18.75
C LYS A 162 -1.21 -5.41 -19.27
N ARG A 163 -2.13 -5.28 -20.22
CA ARG A 163 -2.57 -3.99 -20.75
C ARG A 163 -3.64 -3.41 -19.82
N VAL A 164 -3.48 -2.13 -19.47
CA VAL A 164 -4.45 -1.35 -18.69
C VAL A 164 -4.74 -0.03 -19.39
N ARG A 165 -5.84 0.65 -19.03
CA ARG A 165 -6.28 1.92 -19.61
C ARG A 165 -6.43 2.98 -18.51
N PRO A 166 -5.31 3.60 -18.06
CA PRO A 166 -5.33 4.50 -16.91
C PRO A 166 -6.28 5.69 -17.10
N ALA A 167 -6.29 6.31 -18.28
CA ALA A 167 -7.13 7.47 -18.56
C ALA A 167 -8.64 7.19 -18.44
N GLU A 168 -9.08 5.98 -18.79
CA GLU A 168 -10.50 5.58 -18.70
C GLU A 168 -10.90 5.41 -17.23
N GLN A 169 -10.13 4.64 -16.47
CA GLN A 169 -10.42 4.42 -15.04
C GLN A 169 -10.26 5.69 -14.19
N TRP A 170 -9.29 6.54 -14.52
CA TRP A 170 -9.11 7.82 -13.83
C TRP A 170 -10.29 8.77 -14.07
N ARG A 171 -10.87 8.76 -15.28
CA ARG A 171 -12.10 9.51 -15.56
C ARG A 171 -13.24 9.05 -14.66
N ASP A 172 -13.41 7.74 -14.48
CA ASP A 172 -14.46 7.20 -13.60
C ASP A 172 -14.24 7.62 -12.13
N ILE A 173 -12.99 7.64 -11.67
CA ILE A 173 -12.62 8.13 -10.33
C ILE A 173 -12.95 9.62 -10.18
N LEU A 174 -12.63 10.46 -11.18
CA LEU A 174 -12.96 11.89 -11.13
C LEU A 174 -14.48 12.13 -11.07
N LEU A 175 -15.26 11.25 -11.69
CA LEU A 175 -16.73 11.32 -11.67
C LEU A 175 -17.35 10.79 -10.38
N SER A 176 -16.64 9.96 -9.60
CA SER A 176 -17.16 9.32 -8.38
C SER A 176 -17.21 10.25 -7.16
N ARG A 177 -16.74 11.50 -7.27
CA ARG A 177 -16.59 12.46 -6.16
C ARG A 177 -15.67 11.97 -5.02
N ALA A 178 -14.81 11.00 -5.29
CA ALA A 178 -13.81 10.55 -4.33
C ALA A 178 -12.89 11.71 -3.89
N LYS A 179 -12.36 11.63 -2.68
CA LYS A 179 -11.35 12.59 -2.20
C LYS A 179 -10.04 12.33 -2.95
N ILE A 180 -9.55 13.36 -3.63
CA ILE A 180 -8.25 13.35 -4.30
C ILE A 180 -7.35 14.37 -3.61
N ILE A 181 -6.18 13.93 -3.17
CA ILE A 181 -5.13 14.74 -2.55
C ILE A 181 -3.95 14.78 -3.51
N HIS A 182 -3.63 15.96 -4.01
CA HIS A 182 -2.47 16.15 -4.88
C HIS A 182 -1.24 16.46 -4.05
N ILE A 183 -0.23 15.60 -4.12
CA ILE A 183 1.07 15.87 -3.52
C ILE A 183 1.84 16.82 -4.44
N ARG A 184 2.36 17.88 -3.84
CA ARG A 184 3.03 19.01 -4.51
C ARG A 184 4.55 18.93 -4.42
N THR A 185 5.14 18.11 -3.56
CA THR A 185 6.58 18.24 -3.23
C THR A 185 7.53 17.83 -4.38
N VAL A 186 8.57 18.66 -4.55
CA VAL A 186 9.59 18.73 -5.62
C VAL A 186 10.97 18.95 -4.97
N ALA A 187 12.05 18.51 -5.63
CA ALA A 187 13.49 18.72 -5.36
C ALA A 187 14.11 18.08 -4.09
N SER A 188 15.14 17.25 -4.34
CA SER A 188 15.93 16.47 -3.36
C SER A 188 16.61 17.28 -2.25
N SER A 189 16.69 18.61 -2.37
CA SER A 189 17.34 19.49 -1.41
C SER A 189 16.56 19.68 -0.10
N GLU A 190 15.23 19.53 -0.10
CA GLU A 190 14.39 19.68 1.09
C GLU A 190 14.19 18.37 1.87
N VAL A 191 14.47 17.23 1.23
CA VAL A 191 14.36 15.88 1.82
C VAL A 191 15.31 15.67 3.00
N ARG A 192 16.40 16.47 3.09
CA ARG A 192 17.36 16.40 4.21
C ARG A 192 16.75 16.72 5.58
N ASN A 193 15.59 17.37 5.63
CA ASN A 193 14.91 17.74 6.87
C ASN A 193 13.62 16.95 7.13
N ALA A 194 13.24 16.01 6.25
CA ALA A 194 12.14 15.09 6.51
C ALA A 194 12.56 14.10 7.61
N THR A 195 12.40 14.55 8.86
CA THR A 195 12.84 13.81 10.04
C THR A 195 11.75 12.79 10.39
N PHE A 196 11.83 11.59 9.83
CA PHE A 196 11.19 10.45 10.49
C PHE A 196 12.04 10.14 11.72
N HIS A 197 11.52 10.51 12.90
CA HIS A 197 12.21 10.30 14.17
C HIS A 197 12.68 8.85 14.30
N LYS A 198 13.97 8.67 14.65
CA LYS A 198 14.60 7.37 14.93
C LYS A 198 13.67 6.51 15.82
N ILE A 199 13.33 5.34 15.30
CA ILE A 199 12.47 4.34 15.92
C ILE A 199 13.27 3.62 17.04
N GLY A 200 12.59 3.31 18.15
CA GLY A 200 13.16 2.86 19.43
C GLY A 200 13.96 1.54 19.46
N PRO A 201 14.42 1.12 20.64
CA PRO A 201 15.72 0.44 20.83
C PRO A 201 15.77 -1.07 20.52
N ASN A 202 14.81 -1.67 19.82
CA ASN A 202 14.80 -3.12 19.59
C ASN A 202 13.99 -3.54 18.35
N GLN A 203 14.57 -3.49 17.14
CA GLN A 203 14.04 -4.25 15.98
C GLN A 203 15.17 -4.79 15.08
N LYS A 204 15.13 -6.11 14.81
CA LYS A 204 16.05 -6.85 13.92
C LYS A 204 15.84 -6.57 12.42
N HIS A 205 15.04 -5.57 12.09
CA HIS A 205 14.85 -5.08 10.74
C HIS A 205 14.98 -3.55 10.76
N GLU A 206 16.21 -3.09 10.99
CA GLU A 206 16.56 -1.71 10.68
C GLU A 206 16.63 -1.58 9.15
N PRO A 207 15.81 -0.74 8.50
CA PRO A 207 16.21 -0.22 7.21
C PRO A 207 17.50 0.57 7.43
N SER A 208 18.58 0.18 6.76
CA SER A 208 19.79 0.98 6.75
C SER A 208 19.41 2.35 6.16
N MET A 209 19.38 3.38 7.01
CA MET A 209 19.23 4.77 6.60
C MET A 209 20.53 5.25 5.95
N GLY A 210 20.98 4.53 4.91
CA GLY A 210 21.79 5.12 3.88
C GLY A 210 20.94 6.16 3.15
N THR A 211 21.60 7.15 2.55
CA THR A 211 20.99 8.25 1.79
C THR A 211 20.18 7.72 0.58
N LEU A 212 19.05 7.08 0.82
CA LEU A 212 18.08 6.74 -0.20
C LEU A 212 17.38 8.05 -0.53
N ALA A 213 17.57 8.50 -1.76
CA ALA A 213 16.76 9.57 -2.31
C ALA A 213 15.29 9.11 -2.20
N PHE A 214 14.55 9.66 -1.25
CA PHE A 214 13.11 9.43 -1.17
C PHE A 214 12.48 10.05 -2.42
N HIS A 215 12.18 9.22 -3.41
CA HIS A 215 11.41 9.63 -4.59
C HIS A 215 9.98 10.07 -4.18
N TYR A 216 9.52 9.60 -3.02
CA TYR A 216 8.24 9.94 -2.41
C TYR A 216 8.47 10.58 -1.05
N ALA A 217 8.52 11.91 -1.01
CA ALA A 217 8.46 12.70 0.22
C ALA A 217 7.18 13.53 0.17
N THR A 218 6.48 13.63 1.30
CA THR A 218 5.39 14.59 1.50
C THR A 218 5.76 15.57 2.59
N SER A 219 5.29 16.80 2.46
CA SER A 219 5.32 17.76 3.56
C SER A 219 4.46 17.28 4.72
N GLU A 220 4.72 17.81 5.92
CA GLU A 220 3.90 17.55 7.11
C GLU A 220 2.42 17.92 6.89
N ALA A 221 2.17 19.02 6.18
CA ALA A 221 0.81 19.46 5.85
C ALA A 221 0.08 18.46 4.95
N GLU A 222 0.75 17.90 3.94
CA GLU A 222 0.19 16.90 3.04
C GLU A 222 -0.08 15.57 3.78
N THR A 223 0.88 15.11 4.59
CA THR A 223 0.69 13.93 5.45
C THR A 223 -0.51 14.12 6.38
N THR A 224 -0.62 15.31 6.98
CA THR A 224 -1.74 15.68 7.86
C THR A 224 -3.08 15.70 7.10
N GLU A 225 -3.11 16.20 5.87
CA GLU A 225 -4.32 16.17 5.04
C GLU A 225 -4.77 14.73 4.75
N ILE A 226 -3.83 13.85 4.37
CA ILE A 226 -4.12 12.42 4.16
C ILE A 226 -4.71 11.84 5.44
N ILE A 227 -4.03 12.01 6.56
CA ILE A 227 -4.42 11.47 7.86
C ILE A 227 -5.78 12.01 8.33
N ASN A 228 -6.11 13.27 8.03
CA ASN A 228 -7.40 13.89 8.38
C ASN A 228 -8.55 13.47 7.47
N SER A 229 -8.26 12.85 6.32
CA SER A 229 -9.30 12.29 5.45
C SER A 229 -9.80 10.91 5.90
N ILE A 230 -9.08 10.26 6.82
CA ILE A 230 -9.35 8.90 7.30
C ILE A 230 -10.56 8.87 8.24
N GLU A 231 -11.47 7.94 7.94
CA GLU A 231 -12.54 7.47 8.81
C GLU A 231 -12.16 6.09 9.38
N VAL A 232 -12.42 5.89 10.68
CA VAL A 232 -12.13 4.69 11.48
C VAL A 232 -13.38 4.25 12.21
#